data_AF-A0A354HTY1-F1
#
_entry.id   AF-A0A354HTY1-F1
#
_cell.length_a   1.000
_cell.length_b   1.000
_cell.length_c   1.000
_cell.angle_alpha   90.00
_cell.angle_beta   90.00
_cell.angle_gamma   90.00
#
_symmetry.space_group_name_H-M   'P 1'
#
loop_
_entity.id
_entity.type
_entity.pdbx_description
1 polymer ?
#
loop_
_entity_poly.entity_id
_entity_poly.type
_entity_poly.pdbx_seq_one_letter_code
_entity_poly.pdbx_strand_id
1 'polypeptide(L)'
;DFRNTIIIMTSNVGAHLLRQDKVLGFRPEGEGQNYENMKEQVTGELKRTFRPEFLNRIDDVIVFHALDRQHIHSIVDLMLAELAGKLKELDLTISVTEAARNLLVDQGFDPTYGARPLRRAIQRLIEDEISEELLKGSFAAG
;
A
#
# COMPACT_ATOMS: atom_id res chain seq x y z
N ASP A 1 14.74 2.42 28.31
CA ASP A 1 13.45 2.30 29.03
C ASP A 1 12.35 2.41 27.98
N PHE A 2 11.49 1.39 27.84
CA PHE A 2 10.45 1.30 26.80
C PHE A 2 9.03 1.23 27.39
N ARG A 3 8.86 1.61 28.67
CA ARG A 3 7.58 1.46 29.38
C ARG A 3 6.39 2.19 28.75
N ASN A 4 6.64 3.24 27.95
CA ASN A 4 5.63 4.02 27.25
C ASN A 4 5.89 4.04 25.73
N THR A 5 6.20 2.88 25.15
CA THR A 5 6.54 2.76 23.72
C THR A 5 5.81 1.59 23.10
N ILE A 6 5.16 1.82 21.97
CA ILE A 6 4.63 0.75 21.12
C ILE A 6 5.76 0.29 20.21
N ILE A 7 6.16 -0.98 20.32
CA ILE A 7 7.17 -1.58 19.45
C ILE A 7 6.43 -2.30 18.32
N ILE A 8 6.61 -1.82 17.09
CA ILE A 8 6.09 -2.45 15.89
C ILE A 8 7.24 -3.14 15.16
N MET A 9 7.05 -4.40 14.84
CA MET A 9 8.00 -5.20 14.06
C MET A 9 7.29 -5.70 12.80
N THR A 10 7.99 -5.63 11.66
CA THR A 10 7.46 -6.09 10.38
C THR A 10 8.40 -7.15 9.80
N SER A 11 7.85 -8.20 9.21
CA SER A 11 8.62 -9.26 8.58
C SER A 11 7.96 -9.69 7.27
N ASN A 12 8.77 -10.13 6.31
CA ASN A 12 8.29 -10.72 5.05
C ASN A 12 8.09 -12.25 5.14
N VAL A 13 8.20 -12.84 6.34
CA VAL A 13 7.95 -14.27 6.57
C VAL A 13 6.53 -14.63 6.12
N GLY A 14 6.39 -15.71 5.35
CA GLY A 14 5.08 -16.13 4.81
C GLY A 14 4.54 -15.28 3.65
N ALA A 15 5.24 -14.22 3.19
CA ALA A 15 4.74 -13.34 2.13
C ALA A 15 4.56 -14.01 0.75
N HIS A 16 5.14 -15.20 0.55
CA HIS A 16 4.92 -15.99 -0.66
C HIS A 16 3.59 -16.76 -0.63
N LEU A 17 3.09 -17.12 0.56
CA LEU A 17 1.82 -17.82 0.75
C LEU A 17 0.65 -16.89 0.39
N LEU A 18 0.75 -15.62 0.79
CA LEU A 18 -0.19 -14.55 0.42
C LEU A 18 -0.36 -14.36 -1.10
N ARG A 19 0.58 -14.86 -1.92
CA ARG A 19 0.54 -14.77 -3.39
C ARG A 19 -0.07 -16.00 -4.07
N GLN A 20 -0.08 -17.15 -3.41
CA GLN A 20 -0.48 -18.42 -4.02
C GLN A 20 -1.99 -18.68 -4.01
N ASP A 21 -2.75 -18.01 -3.13
CA ASP A 21 -4.21 -18.19 -2.98
C ASP A 21 -5.04 -17.80 -4.22
N LYS A 22 -4.42 -17.22 -5.26
CA LYS A 22 -5.11 -16.93 -6.54
C LYS A 22 -5.04 -18.05 -7.58
N VAL A 23 -4.30 -19.15 -7.37
CA VAL A 23 -3.94 -20.07 -8.48
C VAL A 23 -4.62 -21.46 -8.45
N LEU A 24 -5.36 -21.88 -7.42
CA LEU A 24 -6.04 -23.19 -7.45
C LEU A 24 -7.57 -23.12 -7.41
N GLY A 25 -8.18 -23.25 -8.60
CA GLY A 25 -9.32 -24.14 -8.88
C GLY A 25 -10.64 -23.94 -8.12
N PHE A 26 -11.66 -23.44 -8.84
CA PHE A 26 -13.10 -23.75 -8.68
C PHE A 26 -13.63 -23.95 -7.24
N ARG A 27 -13.82 -22.86 -6.49
CA ARG A 27 -14.93 -22.69 -5.54
C ARG A 27 -14.99 -21.25 -5.01
N PRO A 28 -16.15 -20.57 -5.04
CA PRO A 28 -16.34 -19.35 -4.27
C PRO A 28 -16.59 -19.77 -2.82
N GLU A 29 -15.55 -20.16 -2.09
CA GLU A 29 -15.62 -20.21 -0.63
C GLU A 29 -15.49 -18.77 -0.11
N GLY A 30 -16.36 -18.40 0.83
CA GLY A 30 -16.50 -17.02 1.28
C GLY A 30 -15.19 -16.44 1.84
N GLU A 31 -15.01 -15.12 1.68
CA GLU A 31 -13.77 -14.39 2.02
C GLU A 31 -13.20 -14.71 3.42
N GLY A 32 -14.05 -15.04 4.40
CA GLY A 32 -13.65 -15.38 5.76
C GLY A 32 -12.96 -16.74 5.93
N GLN A 33 -13.27 -17.76 5.12
CA GLN A 33 -12.63 -19.09 5.24
C GLN A 33 -11.19 -19.10 4.69
N ASN A 34 -10.92 -18.30 3.65
CA ASN A 34 -9.57 -18.14 3.13
C ASN A 34 -8.64 -17.41 4.12
N TYR A 35 -9.16 -16.45 4.90
CA TYR A 35 -8.35 -15.68 5.84
C TYR A 35 -7.78 -16.53 6.98
N GLU A 36 -8.61 -17.29 7.68
CA GLU A 36 -8.16 -18.09 8.83
C GLU A 36 -7.14 -19.16 8.41
N ASN A 37 -7.37 -19.80 7.26
CA ASN A 37 -6.42 -20.75 6.67
C ASN A 37 -5.07 -20.09 6.35
N MET A 38 -5.08 -18.92 5.70
CA MET A 38 -3.87 -18.18 5.37
C MET A 38 -3.13 -17.69 6.62
N LYS A 39 -3.87 -17.21 7.63
CA LYS A 39 -3.32 -16.79 8.92
C LYS A 39 -2.65 -17.95 9.66
N GLU A 40 -3.26 -19.13 9.64
CA GLU A 40 -2.68 -20.33 10.25
C GLU A 40 -1.35 -20.72 9.57
N GLN A 41 -1.32 -20.72 8.24
CA GLN A 41 -0.11 -21.02 7.47
C GLN A 41 1.03 -20.00 7.74
N VAL A 42 0.72 -18.70 7.72
CA VAL A 42 1.70 -17.64 8.03
C VAL A 42 2.20 -17.75 9.47
N THR A 43 1.32 -18.07 10.42
CA THR A 43 1.69 -18.28 11.83
C THR A 43 2.58 -19.52 12.00
N GLY A 44 2.34 -20.58 11.23
CA GLY A 44 3.21 -21.75 11.16
C GLY A 44 4.63 -21.41 10.71
N GLU A 45 4.76 -20.63 9.63
CA GLU A 45 6.06 -20.17 9.13
C GLU A 45 6.79 -19.25 10.14
N LEU A 46 6.05 -18.40 10.86
CA LEU A 46 6.62 -17.58 11.94
C LEU A 46 7.20 -18.44 13.06
N LYS A 47 6.46 -19.47 13.51
CA LYS A 47 6.94 -20.42 14.54
C LYS A 47 8.14 -21.26 14.09
N ARG A 48 8.25 -21.53 12.78
CA ARG A 48 9.41 -22.24 12.21
C ARG A 48 10.64 -21.34 12.10
N THR A 49 10.43 -20.05 11.84
CA THR A 49 11.51 -19.08 11.58
C THR A 49 12.07 -18.49 12.88
N PHE A 50 11.20 -18.16 13.83
CA PHE A 50 11.59 -17.49 15.08
C PHE A 50 11.53 -18.43 16.27
N ARG A 51 12.45 -18.21 17.23
CA ARG A 51 12.49 -19.00 18.45
C ARG A 51 11.27 -18.70 19.36
N PRO A 52 10.74 -19.69 20.10
CA PRO A 52 9.60 -19.48 20.99
C PRO A 52 9.82 -18.38 22.02
N GLU A 53 11.04 -18.19 22.54
CA GLU A 53 11.32 -17.16 23.53
C GLU A 53 11.11 -15.75 22.99
N PHE A 54 11.33 -15.54 21.69
CA PHE A 54 11.09 -14.27 21.02
C PHE A 54 9.59 -14.07 20.77
N LEU A 55 8.90 -15.09 20.27
CA LEU A 55 7.46 -15.03 20.02
C LEU A 55 6.66 -14.79 21.30
N ASN A 56 7.09 -15.36 22.43
CA ASN A 56 6.48 -15.13 23.74
C ASN A 56 6.67 -13.69 24.29
N ARG A 57 7.38 -12.82 23.57
CA ARG A 57 7.53 -11.39 23.89
C ARG A 57 6.71 -10.48 22.98
N ILE A 58 5.94 -11.06 22.08
CA ILE A 58 5.05 -10.35 21.17
C ILE A 58 3.63 -10.57 21.68
N ASP A 59 2.94 -9.47 21.99
CA ASP A 59 1.57 -9.54 22.49
C ASP A 59 0.58 -9.99 21.42
N ASP A 60 0.69 -9.42 20.20
CA ASP A 60 -0.19 -9.70 19.08
C ASP A 60 0.57 -9.83 17.75
N VAL A 61 0.11 -10.73 16.89
CA VAL A 61 0.62 -10.92 15.52
C VAL A 61 -0.47 -10.58 14.52
N ILE A 62 -0.22 -9.55 13.71
CA ILE A 62 -1.13 -9.09 12.67
C ILE A 62 -0.63 -9.58 11.31
N VAL A 63 -1.46 -10.34 10.59
CA VAL A 63 -1.19 -10.78 9.21
C VAL A 63 -1.85 -9.80 8.24
N PHE A 64 -1.06 -9.22 7.34
CA PHE A 64 -1.55 -8.32 6.30
C PHE A 64 -2.05 -9.09 5.09
N HIS A 65 -3.20 -8.67 4.57
CA HIS A 65 -3.77 -9.19 3.33
C HIS A 65 -3.10 -8.56 2.11
N ALA A 66 -3.15 -9.25 0.98
CA ALA A 66 -2.80 -8.66 -0.30
C ALA A 66 -3.75 -7.51 -0.64
N LEU A 67 -3.19 -6.43 -1.19
CA LEU A 67 -3.99 -5.31 -1.69
C LEU A 67 -4.79 -5.75 -2.92
N ASP A 68 -6.08 -5.42 -2.93
CA ASP A 68 -6.88 -5.48 -4.14
C ASP A 68 -6.96 -4.11 -4.83
N ARG A 69 -7.61 -4.07 -5.99
CA ARG A 69 -7.74 -2.85 -6.80
C ARG A 69 -8.48 -1.73 -6.06
N GLN A 70 -9.46 -2.03 -5.21
CA GLN A 70 -10.21 -1.02 -4.44
C GLN A 70 -9.33 -0.38 -3.36
N HIS A 71 -8.47 -1.19 -2.71
CA HIS A 71 -7.46 -0.68 -1.80
C HIS A 71 -6.47 0.23 -2.53
N ILE A 72 -6.05 -0.12 -3.76
CA ILE A 72 -5.16 0.76 -4.55
C ILE A 72 -5.83 2.09 -4.88
N HIS A 73 -7.11 2.09 -5.27
CA HIS A 73 -7.86 3.33 -5.46
C HIS A 73 -7.82 4.21 -4.21
N SER A 74 -8.11 3.66 -3.03
CA SER A 74 -8.05 4.40 -1.77
C SER A 74 -6.64 4.97 -1.51
N ILE A 75 -5.59 4.21 -1.82
CA ILE A 75 -4.20 4.68 -1.67
C ILE A 75 -3.90 5.83 -2.63
N VAL A 76 -4.36 5.76 -3.89
CA VAL A 76 -4.24 6.87 -4.85
C VAL A 76 -4.88 8.13 -4.28
N ASP A 77 -6.07 8.03 -3.71
CA ASP A 77 -6.80 9.16 -3.17
C ASP A 77 -6.05 9.82 -2.02
N LEU A 78 -5.50 9.02 -1.11
CA LEU A 78 -4.69 9.51 0.00
C LEU A 78 -3.44 10.24 -0.48
N MET A 79 -2.77 9.71 -1.50
CA MET A 79 -1.56 10.31 -2.06
C MET A 79 -1.84 11.60 -2.84
N LEU A 80 -2.94 11.63 -3.60
CA LEU A 80 -3.39 12.84 -4.28
C LEU A 80 -3.81 13.93 -3.29
N ALA A 81 -4.42 13.55 -2.16
CA ALA A 81 -4.73 14.49 -1.08
C ALA A 81 -3.47 15.06 -0.42
N GLU A 82 -2.45 14.23 -0.18
CA GLU A 82 -1.14 14.67 0.33
C GLU A 82 -0.49 15.68 -0.64
N LEU A 83 -0.52 15.38 -1.95
CA LEU A 83 -0.01 16.27 -2.99
C LEU A 83 -0.79 17.59 -3.06
N ALA A 84 -2.13 17.53 -3.05
CA ALA A 84 -2.97 18.72 -3.05
C ALA A 84 -2.70 19.62 -1.85
N GLY A 85 -2.41 19.02 -0.67
CA GLY A 85 -1.98 19.76 0.51
C GLY A 85 -0.69 20.55 0.28
N LYS A 86 0.34 19.93 -0.33
CA LYS A 86 1.62 20.59 -0.65
C LYS A 86 1.46 21.69 -1.69
N LEU A 87 0.67 21.45 -2.73
CA LEU A 87 0.41 22.45 -3.78
C LEU A 87 -0.34 23.67 -3.22
N LYS A 88 -1.22 23.45 -2.26
CA LYS A 88 -1.94 24.55 -1.60
C LYS A 88 -1.01 25.49 -0.82
N GLU A 89 0.10 24.99 -0.28
CA GLU A 89 1.14 25.84 0.34
C GLU A 89 1.83 26.77 -0.67
N LEU A 90 1.69 26.49 -1.97
CA LEU A 90 2.19 27.29 -3.08
C LEU A 90 1.07 28.09 -3.77
N ASP A 91 -0.11 28.22 -3.14
CA ASP A 91 -1.31 28.85 -3.73
C ASP A 91 -1.73 28.21 -5.07
N LEU A 92 -1.55 26.88 -5.18
CA LEU A 92 -1.97 26.09 -6.34
C LEU A 92 -3.05 25.07 -5.95
N THR A 93 -4.04 24.91 -6.82
CA THR A 93 -5.08 23.89 -6.68
C THR A 93 -4.97 22.87 -7.81
N ILE A 94 -5.11 21.58 -7.47
CA ILE A 94 -5.16 20.49 -8.45
C ILE A 94 -6.53 19.81 -8.41
N SER A 95 -7.08 19.53 -9.59
CA SER A 95 -8.24 18.66 -9.76
C SER A 95 -7.85 17.46 -10.62
N VAL A 96 -8.06 16.26 -10.11
CA VAL A 96 -7.74 15.02 -10.83
C VAL A 96 -9.03 14.36 -11.30
N THR A 97 -9.09 14.06 -12.60
CA THR A 97 -10.25 13.38 -13.19
C THR A 97 -10.24 11.89 -12.83
N GLU A 98 -11.42 11.26 -12.87
CA GLU A 98 -11.52 9.80 -12.65
C GLU A 98 -10.71 9.00 -13.67
N ALA A 99 -10.59 9.47 -14.91
CA ALA A 99 -9.74 8.82 -15.91
C ALA A 99 -8.25 8.84 -15.51
N ALA A 100 -7.76 9.97 -15.00
CA ALA A 100 -6.40 10.09 -14.49
C ALA A 100 -6.19 9.24 -13.23
N ARG A 101 -7.18 9.18 -12.33
CA ARG A 101 -7.14 8.30 -11.15
C ARG A 101 -7.01 6.83 -11.54
N ASN A 102 -7.83 6.37 -12.49
CA ASN A 102 -7.75 5.00 -13.01
C ASN A 102 -6.40 4.69 -13.65
N LEU A 103 -5.85 5.63 -14.42
CA LEU A 103 -4.50 5.48 -15.00
C LEU A 103 -3.42 5.30 -13.93
N LEU A 104 -3.51 6.06 -12.83
CA LEU A 104 -2.59 5.93 -11.70
C LEU A 104 -2.72 4.58 -11.00
N VAL A 105 -3.93 4.06 -10.82
CA VAL A 105 -4.17 2.72 -10.26
C VAL A 105 -3.52 1.66 -11.15
N ASP A 106 -3.72 1.75 -12.46
CA ASP A 106 -3.21 0.76 -13.40
C ASP A 106 -1.67 0.79 -13.51
N GLN A 107 -1.03 1.97 -13.39
CA GLN A 107 0.44 2.09 -13.34
C GLN A 107 1.05 1.84 -11.96
N GLY A 108 0.27 2.03 -10.90
CA GLY A 108 0.70 1.97 -9.51
C GLY A 108 0.53 0.60 -8.85
N PHE A 109 -0.26 -0.28 -9.46
CA PHE A 109 -0.49 -1.64 -8.95
C PHE A 109 0.45 -2.64 -9.61
N ASP A 110 1.32 -3.23 -8.79
CA ASP A 110 2.12 -4.38 -9.19
C ASP A 110 1.84 -5.55 -8.21
N PRO A 111 1.45 -6.74 -8.69
CA PRO A 111 1.18 -7.89 -7.81
C PRO A 111 2.38 -8.34 -6.95
N THR A 112 3.61 -8.02 -7.37
CA THR A 112 4.86 -8.32 -6.67
C THR A 112 5.27 -7.19 -5.73
N TYR A 113 5.12 -5.94 -6.17
CA TYR A 113 5.59 -4.76 -5.44
C TYR A 113 4.49 -3.99 -4.69
N GLY A 114 3.23 -4.42 -4.78
CA GLY A 114 2.07 -3.74 -4.20
C GLY A 114 1.88 -2.35 -4.78
N ALA A 115 1.44 -1.40 -3.94
CA ALA A 115 1.27 0.01 -4.30
C ALA A 115 2.60 0.81 -4.36
N ARG A 116 3.76 0.18 -4.13
CA ARG A 116 5.05 0.90 -4.09
C ARG A 116 5.37 1.70 -5.36
N PRO A 117 5.05 1.22 -6.59
CA PRO A 117 5.26 2.01 -7.81
C PRO A 117 4.43 3.30 -7.85
N LEU A 118 3.32 3.37 -7.12
CA LEU A 118 2.36 4.47 -7.22
C LEU A 118 2.96 5.83 -6.88
N ARG A 119 3.83 5.90 -5.86
CA ARG A 119 4.53 7.16 -5.52
C ARG A 119 5.32 7.70 -6.70
N ARG A 120 6.05 6.83 -7.41
CA ARG A 120 6.82 7.22 -8.60
C ARG A 120 5.91 7.62 -9.77
N ALA A 121 4.76 6.96 -9.92
CA ALA A 121 3.80 7.31 -10.96
C ALA A 121 3.22 8.71 -10.73
N ILE A 122 2.80 9.03 -9.49
CA ILE A 122 2.29 10.35 -9.13
C ILE A 122 3.37 11.42 -9.30
N GLN A 123 4.59 11.15 -8.82
CA GLN A 123 5.70 12.08 -8.99
C GLN A 123 5.95 12.41 -10.46
N ARG A 124 6.15 11.37 -11.30
CA ARG A 124 6.50 11.54 -12.71
C ARG A 124 5.37 12.17 -13.54
N LEU A 125 4.13 11.75 -13.31
CA LEU A 125 2.99 12.16 -14.14
C LEU A 125 2.33 13.45 -13.69
N ILE A 126 2.61 13.90 -12.47
CA ILE A 126 1.93 15.05 -11.87
C ILE A 126 2.95 16.03 -11.29
N GLU A 127 3.73 15.64 -10.28
CA GLU A 127 4.63 16.59 -9.58
C GLU A 127 5.70 17.18 -10.51
N ASP A 128 6.34 16.34 -11.31
CA ASP A 128 7.42 16.74 -12.22
C ASP A 128 6.87 17.69 -13.31
N GLU A 129 5.70 17.39 -13.88
CA GLU A 129 5.05 18.21 -14.91
C GLU A 129 4.62 19.59 -14.36
N ILE A 130 4.02 19.61 -13.16
CA ILE A 130 3.67 20.87 -12.49
C ILE A 130 4.92 21.71 -12.23
N SER A 131 6.00 21.07 -11.77
CA SER A 131 7.26 21.76 -11.52
C SER A 131 7.84 22.38 -12.79
N GLU A 132 7.80 21.65 -13.91
CA GLU A 132 8.29 22.15 -15.20
C GLU A 132 7.47 23.35 -15.70
N GLU A 133 6.15 23.28 -15.61
CA GLU A 133 5.27 24.36 -16.05
C GLU A 133 5.34 25.60 -15.14
N LEU A 134 5.57 25.41 -13.84
CA LEU A 134 5.89 26.52 -12.92
C LEU A 134 7.20 27.21 -13.31
N LEU A 135 8.24 26.45 -13.67
CA LEU A 135 9.52 27.01 -14.14
C LEU A 135 9.38 27.78 -15.46
N LYS A 136 8.48 27.32 -16.35
CA LYS A 136 8.15 28.03 -17.61
C LYS A 136 7.33 29.31 -17.38
N GLY A 137 6.77 29.49 -16.17
CA GLY A 137 5.87 30.60 -15.86
C GLY A 137 4.49 30.45 -16.50
N SER A 138 4.12 29.23 -16.92
CA SER A 138 2.81 28.93 -17.55
C SER A 138 1.65 29.03 -16.56
N PHE A 139 1.94 28.93 -15.25
CA PHE A 139 0.96 29.01 -14.17
C PHE A 139 1.20 30.26 -13.32
N ALA A 140 0.11 30.99 -13.04
CA ALA A 140 0.09 32.06 -12.05
C ALA A 140 -0.60 31.54 -10.77
N ALA A 141 -0.14 31.99 -9.60
CA ALA A 141 -0.79 31.68 -8.32
C ALA A 141 -2.26 32.12 -8.33
N GLY A 142 -3.16 31.26 -7.86
CA GLY A 142 -4.61 31.49 -7.94
C GLY A 142 -5.46 30.28 -7.56
#